data_AF-A0A376ZGY6-F1
#
_entry.id   AF-A0A376ZGY6-F1
#
_cell.length_a   1.000
_cell.length_b   1.000
_cell.length_c   1.000
_cell.angle_alpha   90.00
_cell.angle_beta   90.00
_cell.angle_gamma   90.00
#
_symmetry.space_group_name_H-M   'P 1'
#
loop_
_entity.id
_entity.type
_entity.pdbx_description
1 polymer ?
#
loop_
_entity_poly.entity_id
_entity_poly.type
_entity_poly.pdbx_seq_one_letter_code
_entity_poly.pdbx_strand_id
1 'polypeptide(L)'
;MFSMILSGLICGALLGFVMQRGRFCLTGGFRDMYLAKNNRMFYALLIAISVQSVGVFALIQAGLLTYEAGAFPWLGTVIGGYIFGLGIVLAGGCATGPGIARVRD
;
A
#
# COMPACT_ATOMS: atom_id res chain seq x y z
N MET A 1 18.67 -21.57 4.59
CA MET A 1 17.33 -21.67 5.21
C MET A 1 17.10 -20.62 6.29
N PHE A 2 17.84 -20.65 7.40
CA PHE A 2 17.60 -19.78 8.57
C PHE A 2 17.72 -18.27 8.26
N SER A 3 18.72 -17.89 7.46
CA SER A 3 18.91 -16.50 7.02
C SER A 3 17.75 -15.94 6.18
N MET A 4 17.00 -16.82 5.49
CA MET A 4 15.89 -16.44 4.61
C MET A 4 14.60 -16.22 5.41
N ILE A 5 14.41 -16.98 6.49
CA ILE A 5 13.33 -16.80 7.46
C ILE A 5 13.58 -15.56 8.32
N LEU A 6 14.83 -15.36 8.76
CA LEU A 6 15.18 -14.21 9.59
C LEU A 6 15.06 -12.89 8.81
N SER A 7 15.50 -12.85 7.54
CA SER A 7 15.29 -11.68 6.68
C SER A 7 13.80 -11.44 6.38
N GLY A 8 13.01 -12.49 6.15
CA GLY A 8 11.56 -12.39 5.97
C GLY A 8 10.85 -11.81 7.19
N LEU A 9 11.19 -12.28 8.39
CA LEU A 9 10.64 -11.78 9.65
C LEU A 9 11.03 -10.32 9.91
N ILE A 10 12.29 -9.97 9.70
CA ILE A 10 12.80 -8.60 9.90
C ILE A 10 12.16 -7.63 8.90
N CYS A 11 12.09 -7.99 7.62
CA CYS A 11 11.40 -7.19 6.61
C CYS A 11 9.92 -7.04 6.93
N GLY A 12 9.23 -8.12 7.30
CA GLY A 12 7.81 -8.08 7.67
C GLY A 12 7.54 -7.21 8.90
N ALA A 13 8.37 -7.32 9.94
CA ALA A 13 8.26 -6.52 11.16
C ALA A 13 8.52 -5.03 10.90
N LEU A 14 9.55 -4.70 10.13
CA LEU A 14 9.84 -3.32 9.72
C LEU A 14 8.69 -2.72 8.90
N LEU A 15 8.17 -3.46 7.92
CA LEU A 15 7.09 -3.00 7.06
C LEU A 15 5.79 -2.81 7.87
N GLY A 16 5.49 -3.73 8.80
CA GLY A 16 4.39 -3.60 9.75
C GLY A 16 4.50 -2.37 10.66
N PHE A 17 5.69 -2.09 11.20
CA PHE A 17 5.94 -0.93 12.04
C PHE A 17 5.77 0.40 11.28
N VAL A 18 6.28 0.46 10.04
CA VAL A 18 6.11 1.64 9.17
C VAL A 18 4.64 1.89 8.85
N MET A 19 3.88 0.83 8.55
CA MET A 19 2.46 0.95 8.24
C MET A 19 1.64 1.44 9.44
N GLN A 20 1.91 0.95 10.65
CA GLN A 20 1.26 1.44 11.88
C GLN A 20 1.55 2.93 12.16
N ARG A 21 2.76 3.41 11.90
CA ARG A 21 3.14 4.82 12.08
C ARG A 21 2.58 5.73 10.98
N GLY A 22 2.45 5.21 9.75
CA GLY A 22 2.15 5.99 8.57
C GLY A 22 0.69 6.38 8.38
N ARG A 23 -0.27 5.68 9.03
CA ARG A 23 -1.73 5.88 8.83
C ARG A 23 -2.10 6.03 7.34
N PHE A 24 -1.43 5.27 6.47
CA PHE A 24 -1.60 5.32 5.01
C PHE A 24 -2.89 4.63 4.59
N CYS A 25 -4.00 5.33 4.76
CA CYS A 25 -5.28 4.87 4.27
C CYS A 25 -5.56 5.50 2.91
N LEU A 26 -5.46 4.74 1.81
CA LEU A 26 -5.79 5.24 0.46
C LEU A 26 -7.20 5.83 0.44
N THR A 27 -8.18 5.13 1.03
CA THR A 27 -9.58 5.58 1.13
C THR A 27 -9.71 6.87 1.95
N GLY A 28 -8.88 7.01 2.99
CA GLY A 28 -8.84 8.21 3.84
C GLY A 28 -8.28 9.42 3.10
N GLY A 29 -7.20 9.25 2.32
CA GLY A 29 -6.60 10.31 1.52
C GLY A 29 -7.53 10.84 0.41
N PHE A 30 -8.26 9.95 -0.27
CA PHE A 30 -9.28 10.36 -1.25
C PHE A 30 -10.46 11.09 -0.60
N ARG A 31 -10.91 10.63 0.58
CA ARG A 31 -11.98 11.29 1.34
C ARG A 31 -11.56 12.68 1.83
N ASP A 32 -10.33 12.83 2.31
CA ASP A 32 -9.78 14.10 2.82
C ASP A 32 -9.54 15.12 1.68
N MET A 33 -9.13 14.63 0.49
CA MET A 33 -9.06 15.44 -0.73
C MET A 33 -10.43 15.99 -1.14
N TYR A 34 -11.48 15.17 -1.04
CA TYR A 34 -12.83 15.55 -1.45
C TYR A 34 -13.54 16.44 -0.42
N LEU A 35 -13.33 16.19 0.89
CA LEU A 35 -14.11 16.82 1.95
C LEU A 35 -13.41 18.02 2.61
N ALA A 36 -12.09 17.95 2.83
CA ALA A 36 -11.35 19.01 3.54
C ALA A 36 -10.51 19.90 2.60
N LYS A 37 -10.38 19.52 1.32
CA LYS A 37 -9.51 20.18 0.33
C LYS A 37 -8.04 20.33 0.80
N ASN A 38 -7.65 19.56 1.83
CA ASN A 38 -6.33 19.61 2.43
C ASN A 38 -5.48 18.48 1.84
N ASN A 39 -4.55 18.86 0.97
CA ASN A 39 -3.81 17.95 0.10
C ASN A 39 -2.51 17.43 0.74
N ARG A 40 -2.19 17.81 1.98
CA ARG A 40 -0.95 17.41 2.68
C ARG A 40 -0.82 15.89 2.85
N MET A 41 -1.90 15.20 3.23
CA MET A 41 -1.93 13.73 3.37
C MET A 41 -1.80 13.03 2.02
N PHE A 42 -2.43 13.57 0.97
CA PHE A 42 -2.36 13.02 -0.38
C PHE A 42 -0.96 13.16 -1.00
N TYR A 43 -0.29 14.29 -0.80
CA TYR A 43 1.11 14.46 -1.22
C TYR A 43 2.04 13.47 -0.53
N ALA A 44 1.86 13.20 0.76
CA ALA A 44 2.67 12.20 1.47
C ALA A 44 2.52 10.79 0.86
N LEU A 45 1.30 10.41 0.45
CA LEU A 45 1.03 9.14 -0.23
C LEU A 45 1.74 9.07 -1.60
N LEU A 46 1.63 10.11 -2.41
CA LEU A 46 2.27 10.16 -3.73
C LEU A 46 3.80 10.10 -3.64
N ILE A 47 4.38 10.78 -2.64
CA ILE A 47 5.83 10.73 -2.39
C ILE A 47 6.23 9.30 -1.97
N ALA A 48 5.45 8.62 -1.13
CA ALA A 48 5.74 7.24 -0.74
C ALA A 48 5.71 6.27 -1.93
N ILE A 49 4.70 6.37 -2.81
CA ILE A 49 4.57 5.52 -4.01
C ILE A 49 5.72 5.77 -4.97
N SER A 50 6.07 7.04 -5.22
CA SER A 50 7.17 7.39 -6.12
C SER A 50 8.52 6.89 -5.60
N VAL A 51 8.81 7.06 -4.31
CA VAL A 51 10.03 6.51 -3.69
C VAL A 51 10.06 4.99 -3.80
N GLN A 52 8.93 4.31 -3.60
CA GLN A 52 8.86 2.85 -3.69
C GLN A 52 9.08 2.36 -5.13
N SER A 53 8.46 3.00 -6.12
CA SER A 53 8.68 2.67 -7.54
C SER A 53 10.13 2.88 -7.97
N VAL A 54 10.75 3.99 -7.57
CA VAL A 54 12.16 4.27 -7.86
C VAL A 54 13.08 3.25 -7.19
N GLY A 55 12.80 2.88 -5.92
CA GLY A 55 13.56 1.86 -5.21
C GLY A 55 13.51 0.49 -5.87
N VAL A 56 12.33 0.07 -6.34
CA VAL A 56 12.16 -1.19 -7.08
C VAL A 56 12.90 -1.14 -8.42
N PHE A 57 12.80 -0.04 -9.16
CA PHE A 57 13.50 0.12 -10.44
C PHE A 57 15.03 0.08 -10.29
N ALA A 58 15.57 0.68 -9.23
CA ALA A 58 16.99 0.61 -8.91
C ALA A 58 17.45 -0.83 -8.58
N LEU A 59 16.63 -1.59 -7.84
CA LEU A 59 16.93 -3.00 -7.53
C LEU A 59 16.88 -3.91 -8.77
N ILE A 60 16.00 -3.61 -9.74
CA ILE A 60 15.94 -4.33 -11.02
C ILE A 60 17.22 -4.07 -11.83
N GLN A 61 17.71 -2.83 -11.90
CA GLN A 61 18.97 -2.51 -12.59
C GLN A 61 20.20 -3.13 -11.91
N ALA A 62 20.16 -3.33 -10.59
CA ALA A 62 21.21 -4.03 -9.86
C ALA A 62 21.24 -5.56 -10.12
N GLY A 63 20.37 -6.09 -10.99
CA GLY A 63 20.41 -7.49 -11.45
C GLY A 63 19.92 -8.51 -10.42
N LEU A 64 19.32 -8.06 -9.32
CA LEU A 64 18.86 -8.92 -8.21
C LEU A 64 17.41 -9.42 -8.37
N LEU A 65 16.65 -8.88 -9.34
CA LEU A 65 15.24 -9.19 -9.60
C LEU A 65 14.98 -9.38 -11.09
N THR A 66 14.72 -10.62 -11.51
CA THR A 66 14.27 -10.95 -12.86
C THR A 66 12.77 -10.68 -12.97
N TYR A 67 12.37 -9.62 -13.67
CA TYR A 67 10.96 -9.30 -13.93
C TYR A 67 10.47 -10.08 -15.14
N GLU A 68 9.93 -11.28 -14.90
CA GLU A 68 9.18 -12.02 -15.90
C GLU A 68 7.77 -11.42 -15.96
N ALA A 69 7.52 -10.54 -16.92
CA ALA A 69 6.20 -9.98 -17.19
C ALA A 69 5.30 -11.08 -17.77
N GLY A 70 4.83 -11.99 -16.92
CA GLY A 70 3.83 -12.99 -17.30
C GLY A 70 2.57 -12.31 -17.87
N ALA A 71 1.96 -12.95 -18.86
CA ALA A 71 0.81 -12.44 -19.61
C ALA A 71 -0.21 -11.73 -18.70
N PHE A 72 -0.33 -10.41 -18.83
CA PHE A 72 -1.20 -9.58 -18.00
C PHE A 72 -2.67 -9.98 -18.25
N PRO A 73 -3.32 -10.72 -17.33
CA PRO A 73 -4.68 -11.17 -17.52
C PRO A 73 -5.61 -10.01 -17.17
N TRP A 74 -5.88 -9.17 -18.17
CA TRP A 74 -6.66 -7.94 -18.02
C TRP A 74 -8.02 -8.15 -17.33
N LEU A 75 -8.73 -9.25 -17.64
CA LEU A 75 -9.98 -9.61 -16.96
C LEU A 75 -9.77 -9.85 -15.46
N GLY A 76 -8.71 -10.57 -15.09
CA GLY A 76 -8.41 -10.89 -13.70
C GLY A 76 -8.11 -9.63 -12.88
N THR A 77 -7.35 -8.69 -13.46
CA THR A 77 -7.04 -7.41 -12.80
C THR A 77 -8.29 -6.53 -12.64
N VAL A 78 -9.16 -6.46 -13.66
CA VAL A 78 -10.39 -5.65 -13.59
C VAL A 78 -11.38 -6.22 -12.56
N ILE A 79 -11.66 -7.52 -12.63
CA ILE A 79 -12.62 -8.17 -11.73
C ILE A 79 -12.06 -8.21 -10.29
N GLY A 80 -10.78 -8.56 -10.14
CA GLY A 80 -10.11 -8.57 -8.83
C GLY A 80 -10.05 -7.18 -8.19
N GLY A 81 -9.75 -6.14 -8.97
CA GLY A 81 -9.76 -4.76 -8.49
C GLY A 81 -11.14 -4.30 -8.03
N TYR A 82 -12.21 -4.66 -8.76
CA TYR A 82 -13.58 -4.31 -8.40
C TYR A 82 -14.02 -4.98 -7.10
N ILE A 83 -13.78 -6.29 -6.95
CA ILE A 83 -14.13 -7.05 -5.74
C ILE A 83 -13.33 -6.56 -4.53
N PHE A 84 -12.04 -6.29 -4.71
CA PHE A 84 -11.16 -5.75 -3.67
C PHE A 84 -11.63 -4.37 -3.20
N GLY A 85 -12.00 -3.49 -4.14
CA GLY A 85 -12.56 -2.18 -3.83
C GLY A 85 -13.86 -2.26 -3.03
N LEU A 86 -14.79 -3.13 -3.43
CA LEU A 86 -16.04 -3.37 -2.68
C LEU A 86 -15.76 -3.90 -1.27
N GLY A 87 -14.82 -4.83 -1.11
CA GLY A 87 -14.44 -5.38 0.18
C GLY A 87 -13.91 -4.32 1.16
N ILE A 88 -13.10 -3.37 0.67
CA ILE A 88 -12.56 -2.28 1.50
C ILE A 88 -13.67 -1.35 1.99
N VAL A 89 -14.64 -1.01 1.14
CA VAL A 89 -15.76 -0.15 1.51
C VAL A 89 -16.66 -0.83 2.54
N LEU A 90 -16.98 -2.11 2.34
CA LEU A 90 -17.81 -2.90 3.26
C LEU A 90 -17.13 -3.14 4.61
N ALA A 91 -15.79 -3.26 4.65
CA ALA A 91 -15.02 -3.38 5.88
C ALA A 91 -14.89 -2.07 6.68
N GLY A 92 -15.27 -0.92 6.08
CA GLY A 92 -15.32 0.37 6.77
C GLY A 92 -13.94 0.94 7.17
N GLY A 93 -12.85 0.55 6.50
CA GLY A 93 -11.51 0.99 6.86
C GLY A 93 -10.41 0.63 5.85
N CYS A 94 -9.18 1.05 6.13
CA CYS A 94 -7.98 0.59 5.42
C CYS A 94 -7.28 -0.52 6.19
N ALA A 95 -6.44 -1.30 5.49
CA ALA A 95 -5.79 -2.51 5.97
C ALA A 95 -4.98 -2.42 7.29
N THR A 96 -4.78 -1.22 7.86
CA THR A 96 -3.85 -0.95 8.97
C THR A 96 -4.51 -0.52 10.29
N GLY A 97 -5.85 -0.54 10.43
CA GLY A 97 -6.47 -0.21 11.71
C GLY A 97 -7.95 -0.55 11.75
N PRO A 98 -8.47 -0.97 12.92
CA PRO A 98 -9.82 -1.48 13.05
C PRO A 98 -10.82 -0.41 12.62
N GLY A 99 -11.91 -0.87 12.00
CA GLY A 99 -13.11 -0.06 11.86
C GLY A 99 -13.47 0.57 13.21
N ILE A 100 -14.08 1.76 13.14
CA ILE A 100 -14.81 2.43 14.22
C ILE A 100 -14.07 3.35 15.22
N ALA A 101 -12.80 3.72 15.06
CA ALA A 101 -12.16 4.63 16.03
C ALA A 101 -11.40 5.81 15.39
N ARG A 102 -12.13 6.89 15.04
CA ARG A 102 -11.87 8.29 15.48
C ARG A 102 -12.98 9.20 14.91
N VAL A 103 -14.06 9.32 15.69
CA VAL A 103 -15.07 10.41 15.65
C VAL A 103 -14.44 11.73 16.18
N ARG A 104 -13.21 12.04 15.77
CA ARG A 104 -12.54 13.31 16.09
C ARG A 104 -11.26 13.37 15.27
N ASP A 105 -11.37 13.88 14.06
CA ASP A 105 -10.63 15.04 13.57
C ASP A 105 -11.45 15.61 12.39
#